data_AF-A0AAN6WSI4-F1
#
_entry.id   AF-A0AAN6WSI4-F1
#
_cell.length_a   1.000
_cell.length_b   1.000
_cell.length_c   1.000
_cell.angle_alpha   90.00
_cell.angle_beta   90.00
_cell.angle_gamma   90.00
#
_symmetry.space_group_name_H-M   'P 1'
#
loop_
_entity.id
_entity.type
_entity.pdbx_description
1 polymer ?
#
loop_
_entity_poly.entity_id
_entity_poly.type
_entity_poly.pdbx_seq_one_letter_code
_entity_poly.pdbx_strand_id
1 'polypeptide(L)'
;MAKCFVLVVMAIAAVVQGAAAAAAAVDGSGNGSGEVVKRENPICTQGLHYCGWHLKQMGGSAHDYLPAIYAALDEYKLPHDDDHVNKGVFKCEGDSNNPSLWMFMYCEDECNYRGYARNDHCKGFGGGPGR
;
A
#
# COMPACT_ATOMS: atom_id res chain seq x y z
N MET A 1 -46.93 -26.54 -33.59
CA MET A 1 -45.83 -26.70 -32.62
C MET A 1 -44.83 -25.57 -32.86
N ALA A 2 -44.49 -24.80 -31.82
CA ALA A 2 -43.40 -23.80 -31.75
C ALA A 2 -43.49 -22.61 -32.73
N LYS A 3 -42.99 -21.39 -32.52
CA LYS A 3 -42.32 -20.53 -31.51
C LYS A 3 -42.09 -19.22 -32.32
N CYS A 4 -41.93 -17.99 -31.84
CA CYS A 4 -41.92 -17.34 -30.54
C CYS A 4 -42.04 -15.84 -30.85
N PHE A 5 -42.70 -15.14 -29.93
CA PHE A 5 -42.78 -13.68 -29.86
C PHE A 5 -41.39 -13.04 -29.80
N VAL A 6 -41.20 -11.96 -30.56
CA VAL A 6 -40.16 -10.96 -30.30
C VAL A 6 -40.88 -9.66 -30.01
N LEU A 7 -40.82 -9.19 -28.76
CA LEU A 7 -40.97 -7.78 -28.47
C LEU A 7 -40.14 -7.41 -27.24
N VAL A 8 -39.17 -6.56 -27.56
CA VAL A 8 -38.14 -5.95 -26.72
C VAL A 8 -38.81 -4.99 -25.74
N VAL A 9 -38.52 -5.12 -24.44
CA VAL A 9 -38.60 -4.00 -23.51
C VAL A 9 -37.36 -4.02 -22.62
N MET A 10 -36.50 -3.03 -22.85
CA MET A 10 -35.39 -2.65 -21.98
C MET A 10 -35.90 -2.17 -20.62
N ALA A 11 -35.27 -2.61 -19.54
CA ALA A 11 -35.05 -1.81 -18.34
C ALA A 11 -33.92 -2.45 -17.52
N ILE A 12 -32.72 -1.86 -17.64
CA ILE A 12 -31.57 -2.15 -16.78
C ILE A 12 -31.81 -1.37 -15.48
N ALA A 13 -32.25 -2.07 -14.43
CA ALA A 13 -32.28 -1.50 -13.09
C ALA A 13 -30.90 -1.73 -12.43
N ALA A 14 -30.34 -0.63 -11.94
CA ALA A 14 -28.99 -0.50 -11.44
C ALA A 14 -28.65 -1.43 -10.27
N VAL A 15 -27.45 -2.01 -10.32
CA VAL A 15 -26.75 -2.63 -9.20
C VAL A 15 -26.20 -1.52 -8.32
N VAL A 16 -26.80 -1.29 -7.15
CA VAL A 16 -26.15 -0.59 -6.03
C VAL A 16 -26.70 -1.17 -4.74
N GLN A 17 -25.89 -1.93 -4.01
CA GLN A 17 -25.91 -1.94 -2.54
C GLN A 17 -24.69 -2.72 -2.00
N GLY A 18 -23.66 -1.95 -1.65
CA GLY A 18 -22.91 -2.07 -0.41
C GLY A 18 -22.17 -3.39 -0.15
N ALA A 19 -20.95 -3.51 -0.64
CA ALA A 19 -19.95 -4.35 0.02
C ALA A 19 -19.59 -3.71 1.37
N ALA A 20 -20.26 -4.14 2.44
CA ALA A 20 -19.77 -3.94 3.79
C ALA A 20 -18.54 -4.84 3.96
N ALA A 21 -17.34 -4.30 3.81
CA ALA A 21 -16.12 -4.99 4.19
C ALA A 21 -16.07 -5.04 5.73
N ALA A 22 -16.41 -6.20 6.28
CA ALA A 22 -16.17 -6.51 7.68
C ALA A 22 -14.66 -6.53 7.93
N ALA A 23 -14.20 -5.70 8.86
CA ALA A 23 -12.86 -5.77 9.41
C ALA A 23 -12.69 -7.13 10.10
N ALA A 24 -11.97 -8.05 9.46
CA ALA A 24 -11.51 -9.27 10.10
C ALA A 24 -10.32 -8.91 11.02
N ALA A 25 -10.61 -8.61 12.27
CA ALA A 25 -9.62 -8.71 13.34
C ALA A 25 -9.27 -10.19 13.49
N VAL A 26 -8.04 -10.57 13.12
CA VAL A 26 -7.51 -11.90 13.40
C VAL A 26 -7.06 -11.98 14.85
N ASP A 27 -7.87 -12.66 15.68
CA ASP A 27 -7.48 -13.15 17.00
C ASP A 27 -6.56 -14.37 16.81
N GLY A 28 -5.31 -14.24 17.22
CA GLY A 28 -4.29 -15.28 17.04
C GLY A 28 -4.01 -16.03 18.34
N SER A 29 -4.87 -16.99 18.68
CA SER A 29 -4.55 -18.05 19.65
C SER A 29 -4.60 -19.40 18.93
N GLY A 30 -3.43 -19.98 18.64
CA GLY A 30 -3.33 -21.22 17.87
C GLY A 30 -1.98 -21.90 18.05
N ASN A 31 -2.00 -22.93 18.91
CA ASN A 31 -0.91 -23.86 19.20
C ASN A 31 -0.86 -24.94 18.11
N GLY A 32 0.31 -25.22 17.49
CA GLY A 32 0.46 -26.42 16.66
C GLY A 32 1.43 -26.33 15.47
N SER A 33 2.60 -26.94 15.65
CA SER A 33 3.39 -27.71 14.68
C SER A 33 3.28 -27.39 13.18
N GLY A 34 4.32 -26.73 12.66
CA GLY A 34 4.87 -27.07 11.34
C GLY A 34 4.04 -26.69 10.12
N GLU A 35 3.47 -25.48 10.09
CA GLU A 35 3.13 -24.83 8.84
C GLU A 35 4.27 -23.88 8.50
N VAL A 36 4.85 -24.00 7.30
CA VAL A 36 5.63 -22.91 6.72
C VAL A 36 4.68 -21.73 6.70
N VAL A 37 4.77 -20.86 7.70
CA VAL A 37 4.19 -19.53 7.64
C VAL A 37 4.73 -19.00 6.32
N LYS A 38 3.90 -19.01 5.27
CA LYS A 38 4.12 -18.17 4.11
C LYS A 38 4.36 -16.84 4.78
N ARG A 39 5.61 -16.39 4.80
CA ARG A 39 5.93 -15.03 5.19
C ARG A 39 5.12 -14.24 4.18
N GLU A 40 3.93 -13.82 4.58
CA GLU A 40 3.09 -12.98 3.76
C GLU A 40 4.02 -11.85 3.37
N ASN A 41 4.26 -11.77 2.06
CA ASN A 41 5.15 -10.76 1.50
C ASN A 41 4.77 -9.45 2.18
N PRO A 42 5.69 -8.75 2.87
CA PRO A 42 5.29 -7.65 3.74
C PRO A 42 4.68 -6.56 2.89
N ILE A 43 3.36 -6.58 2.82
CA ILE A 43 2.57 -5.59 2.13
C ILE A 43 2.64 -4.32 2.97
N CYS A 44 2.82 -3.19 2.29
CA CYS A 44 2.62 -1.86 2.84
C CYS A 44 1.33 -1.84 3.68
N THR A 45 1.47 -1.70 5.00
CA THR A 45 0.33 -1.74 5.93
C THR A 45 -0.24 -0.34 6.11
N GLN A 46 -1.53 -0.18 5.90
CA GLN A 46 -2.22 1.11 6.00
C GLN A 46 -1.92 1.81 7.33
N GLY A 47 -1.58 3.10 7.25
CA GLY A 47 -1.25 3.93 8.40
C GLY A 47 0.19 3.78 8.91
N LEU A 48 0.96 2.80 8.42
CA LEU A 48 2.38 2.69 8.74
C LEU A 48 3.24 3.49 7.78
N HIS A 49 4.39 3.92 8.27
CA HIS A 49 5.42 4.61 7.51
C HIS A 49 6.53 3.63 7.13
N TYR A 50 6.99 3.72 5.89
CA TYR A 50 8.05 2.87 5.35
C TYR A 50 9.12 3.70 4.65
N CYS A 51 10.38 3.30 4.80
CA CYS A 51 11.45 3.81 3.97
C CYS A 51 11.23 3.44 2.51
N GLY A 52 11.43 4.36 1.57
CA GLY A 52 11.28 4.06 0.15
C GLY A 52 12.25 2.98 -0.34
N TRP A 53 13.48 2.93 0.20
CA TRP A 53 14.42 1.82 -0.09
C TRP A 53 13.83 0.47 0.31
N HIS A 54 13.10 0.42 1.42
CA HIS A 54 12.52 -0.81 1.94
C HIS A 54 11.29 -1.20 1.12
N LEU A 55 10.44 -0.24 0.75
CA LEU A 55 9.32 -0.46 -0.19
C LEU A 55 9.78 -1.07 -1.52
N LYS A 56 10.89 -0.60 -2.09
CA LYS A 56 11.49 -1.22 -3.30
C LYS A 56 11.84 -2.70 -3.09
N GLN A 57 12.33 -3.06 -1.91
CA GLN A 57 12.70 -4.44 -1.59
C GLN A 57 11.49 -5.33 -1.29
N MET A 58 10.47 -4.77 -0.61
CA MET A 58 9.22 -5.49 -0.29
C MET A 58 8.37 -5.77 -1.54
N GLY A 59 8.49 -4.92 -2.56
CA GLY A 59 7.67 -5.02 -3.76
C GLY A 59 7.82 -6.33 -4.53
N GLY A 60 9.05 -6.83 -4.65
CA GLY A 60 9.33 -8.10 -5.31
C GLY A 60 8.61 -8.26 -6.67
N SER A 61 8.15 -9.47 -6.98
CA SER A 61 7.45 -9.77 -8.25
C SER A 61 5.93 -9.60 -8.19
N ALA A 62 5.36 -9.37 -7.00
CA ALA A 62 3.90 -9.34 -6.80
C ALA A 62 3.35 -7.91 -6.69
N HIS A 63 4.15 -6.94 -6.23
CA HIS A 63 3.70 -5.57 -5.99
C HIS A 63 4.80 -4.58 -6.34
N ASP A 64 4.70 -3.83 -7.43
CA ASP A 64 5.66 -2.75 -7.67
C ASP A 64 5.24 -1.47 -6.94
N TYR A 65 6.02 -1.05 -5.95
CA TYR A 65 5.80 0.19 -5.21
C TYR A 65 6.43 1.42 -5.89
N LEU A 66 7.31 1.25 -6.88
CA LEU A 66 7.98 2.38 -7.54
C LEU A 66 6.99 3.38 -8.16
N PRO A 67 5.93 2.97 -8.88
CA PRO A 67 4.94 3.91 -9.40
C PRO A 67 4.26 4.74 -8.32
N ALA A 68 3.92 4.13 -7.18
CA ALA A 68 3.30 4.84 -6.05
C ALA A 68 4.30 5.78 -5.35
N ILE A 69 5.58 5.37 -5.25
CA ILE A 69 6.65 6.22 -4.73
C ILE A 69 6.83 7.46 -5.63
N TYR A 70 6.89 7.28 -6.95
CA TYR A 70 7.02 8.39 -7.89
C TYR A 70 5.82 9.33 -7.86
N ALA A 71 4.59 8.79 -7.80
CA ALA A 71 3.40 9.61 -7.63
C ALA A 71 3.46 10.48 -6.36
N ALA A 72 3.94 9.90 -5.24
CA ALA A 72 4.12 10.63 -3.99
C ALA A 72 5.24 11.70 -4.09
N LEU A 73 6.32 11.46 -4.84
CA LEU A 73 7.37 12.45 -5.08
C LEU A 73 6.89 13.59 -5.98
N ASP A 74 6.11 13.29 -7.02
CA ASP A 74 5.52 14.26 -7.95
C ASP A 74 4.57 15.25 -7.26
N GLU A 75 3.81 14.79 -6.26
CA GLU A 75 2.93 15.63 -5.45
C GLU A 75 3.73 16.74 -4.72
N TYR A 76 4.95 16.41 -4.27
CA TYR A 76 5.86 17.31 -3.57
C TYR A 76 6.91 17.98 -4.48
N LYS A 77 6.83 17.76 -5.79
CA LYS A 77 7.80 18.29 -6.78
C LYS A 77 9.25 17.87 -6.49
N LEU A 78 9.42 16.66 -5.97
CA LEU A 78 10.73 16.08 -5.70
C LEU A 78 11.22 15.24 -6.90
N PRO A 79 12.54 15.18 -7.16
CA PRO A 79 13.12 14.31 -8.17
C PRO A 79 12.82 12.82 -7.97
N HIS A 80 12.77 12.06 -9.06
CA HIS A 80 12.60 10.60 -9.07
C HIS A 80 13.94 9.85 -9.09
N ASP A 81 14.95 10.39 -8.42
CA ASP A 81 16.25 9.74 -8.32
C ASP A 81 16.31 8.77 -7.12
N ASP A 82 17.34 7.90 -7.13
CA ASP A 82 17.52 6.92 -6.07
C ASP A 82 17.72 7.56 -4.69
N ASP A 83 18.25 8.79 -4.61
CA ASP A 83 18.45 9.46 -3.32
C ASP A 83 17.11 9.83 -2.68
N HIS A 84 16.22 10.46 -3.44
CA HIS A 84 14.86 10.81 -3.00
C HIS A 84 14.00 9.59 -2.68
N VAL A 85 14.13 8.53 -3.47
CA VAL A 85 13.46 7.26 -3.18
C VAL A 85 14.02 6.62 -1.91
N ASN A 86 15.35 6.52 -1.76
CA ASN A 86 15.94 5.81 -0.64
C ASN A 86 15.80 6.56 0.69
N LYS A 87 15.85 7.89 0.69
CA LYS A 87 15.72 8.71 1.90
C LYS A 87 14.30 9.16 2.20
N GLY A 88 13.35 8.93 1.29
CA GLY A 88 11.94 9.21 1.53
C GLY A 88 11.32 8.27 2.57
N VAL A 89 10.49 8.83 3.44
CA VAL A 89 9.58 8.11 4.32
C VAL A 89 8.18 8.28 3.76
N PHE A 90 7.53 7.17 3.44
CA PHE A 90 6.21 7.15 2.81
C PHE A 90 5.20 6.54 3.76
N LYS A 91 4.07 7.22 3.96
CA LYS A 91 2.92 6.68 4.65
C LYS A 91 2.11 5.83 3.70
N CYS A 92 1.79 4.62 4.14
CA CYS A 92 0.87 3.75 3.44
C CYS A 92 -0.57 4.23 3.63
N GLU A 93 -1.27 4.52 2.54
CA GLU A 93 -2.69 4.89 2.59
C GLU A 93 -3.58 3.87 1.88
N GLY A 94 -3.01 3.12 0.93
CA GLY A 94 -3.72 2.06 0.20
C GLY A 94 -3.67 0.69 0.87
N ASP A 95 -4.14 -0.31 0.12
CA ASP A 95 -4.17 -1.71 0.52
C ASP A 95 -3.22 -2.57 -0.35
N SER A 96 -3.25 -3.88 -0.13
CA SER A 96 -2.42 -4.84 -0.86
C SER A 96 -2.64 -4.84 -2.37
N ASN A 97 -3.83 -4.50 -2.84
CA ASN A 97 -4.20 -4.56 -4.26
C ASN A 97 -4.02 -3.22 -4.95
N ASN A 98 -4.13 -2.12 -4.21
CA ASN A 98 -3.94 -0.78 -4.72
C ASN A 98 -3.06 0.03 -3.75
N PRO A 99 -1.73 -0.14 -3.82
CA PRO A 99 -0.83 0.56 -2.91
C PRO A 99 -0.82 2.05 -3.23
N SER A 100 -1.38 2.85 -2.34
CA SER A 100 -1.27 4.31 -2.35
C SER A 100 -0.27 4.73 -1.29
N LEU A 101 0.65 5.61 -1.67
CA LEU A 101 1.68 6.14 -0.80
C LEU A 101 1.56 7.65 -0.75
N TRP A 102 1.75 8.20 0.44
CA TRP A 102 1.88 9.64 0.64
C TRP A 102 3.27 9.93 1.19
N MET A 103 3.98 10.90 0.63
CA MET A 103 5.29 11.29 1.15
C MET A 103 5.09 11.94 2.53
N PHE A 104 5.55 11.25 3.57
CA PHE A 104 5.50 11.77 4.94
C PHE A 104 6.61 12.78 5.18
N MET A 105 7.85 12.41 4.83
CA MET A 105 9.01 13.30 4.93
C MET A 105 10.20 12.78 4.12
N TYR A 106 11.12 13.68 3.78
CA TYR A 106 12.44 13.34 3.24
C TYR A 106 13.49 13.42 4.35
N CYS A 107 14.35 12.41 4.47
CA CYS A 107 15.44 12.40 5.44
C CYS A 107 16.67 13.10 4.87
N GLU A 108 17.33 13.94 5.66
CA GLU A 108 18.61 14.57 5.25
C GLU A 108 19.72 13.51 5.12
N ASP A 109 19.81 12.62 6.11
CA ASP A 109 20.81 11.55 6.17
C ASP A 109 20.28 10.22 5.63
N GLU A 110 19.62 9.43 6.47
CA GLU A 110 19.13 8.10 6.12
C GLU A 110 17.76 7.81 6.74
N CYS A 111 16.97 7.03 6.01
CA CYS A 111 15.75 6.43 6.55
C CYS A 111 16.09 5.11 7.25
N ASN A 112 15.66 4.98 8.51
CA ASN A 112 15.94 3.86 9.40
C ASN A 112 14.73 2.92 9.51
N TYR A 113 14.93 1.68 9.08
CA TYR A 113 13.96 0.60 9.18
C TYR A 113 13.85 0.06 10.61
N ARG A 114 12.63 0.03 11.18
CA ARG A 114 12.42 -0.39 12.58
C ARG A 114 11.97 -1.84 12.75
N GLY A 115 11.87 -2.63 11.69
CA GLY A 115 11.30 -3.96 11.73
C GLY A 115 9.81 -3.97 11.34
N TYR A 116 9.24 -5.17 11.22
CA TYR A 116 7.83 -5.35 10.82
C TYR A 116 6.84 -4.68 11.78
N ALA A 117 5.72 -4.22 11.22
CA ALA A 117 4.62 -3.57 11.95
C ALA A 117 5.05 -2.35 12.78
N ARG A 118 6.13 -1.67 12.38
CA ARG A 118 6.62 -0.45 13.02
C ARG A 118 6.83 0.64 11.97
N ASN A 119 6.67 1.88 12.40
CA ASN A 119 6.96 3.04 11.56
C ASN A 119 8.47 3.20 11.37
N ASP A 120 8.87 3.27 10.11
CA ASP A 120 10.17 3.76 9.70
C ASP A 120 10.26 5.28 9.93
N HIS A 121 11.49 5.78 10.08
CA HIS A 121 11.75 7.17 10.47
C HIS A 121 13.12 7.63 9.99
N CYS A 122 13.33 8.94 9.94
CA CYS A 122 14.66 9.50 9.69
C CYS A 122 15.59 9.30 10.88
N LYS A 123 16.86 8.95 10.60
CA LYS A 123 17.91 8.90 11.61
C LYS A 123 18.44 10.32 11.84
N GLY A 124 17.72 11.07 12.66
CA GLY A 124 17.91 12.52 12.84
C GLY A 124 16.56 13.24 12.73
N PHE A 125 16.48 14.51 13.14
CA PHE A 125 15.29 15.32 12.85
C PHE A 125 15.21 15.49 11.33
N GLY A 126 14.36 14.71 10.67
CA GLY A 126 14.10 14.92 9.25
C GLY A 126 13.44 16.28 9.08
N GLY A 127 14.04 17.13 8.26
CA GLY A 127 13.39 18.31 7.72
C GLY A 127 12.19 17.87 6.90
N GLY A 128 11.03 17.73 7.55
CA GLY A 128 9.78 17.46 6.83
C GLY A 128 9.56 18.54 5.77
N PRO A 129 8.87 18.23 4.65
CA PRO A 129 8.45 19.26 3.72
C PRO A 129 7.60 20.26 4.52
N GLY A 130 8.17 21.44 4.73
CA GLY A 130 7.63 22.48 5.61
C GLY A 130 6.16 22.76 5.25
N ARG A 131 5.31 22.71 6.27
CA ARG A 131 4.02 23.40 6.24
C ARG A 131 4.24 24.90 6.42
#